data_AF-A0A2E8HT94-F1
#
_entry.id   AF-A0A2E8HT94-F1
#
_cell.length_a   1.000
_cell.length_b   1.000
_cell.length_c   1.000
_cell.angle_alpha   90.00
_cell.angle_beta   90.00
_cell.angle_gamma   90.00
#
_symmetry.space_group_name_H-M   'P 1'
#
loop_
_entity.id
_entity.type
_entity.pdbx_description
1 polymer ?
#
loop_
_entity_poly.entity_id
_entity_poly.type
_entity_poly.pdbx_seq_one_letter_code
_entity_poly.pdbx_strand_id
1 'polypeptide(L)'
;MVNPDSDLYRTHPDWVLKIPSAPLLLSRNQLVLDLTRDEVQSYLFARLNDLLNEYPINYLKWDMNRAIHQPGDQRGRAVGHEQTIGVYRLLSRIRDAHPDVEIESCSSGGGRADFGILAHTDRIWTSDNNDALDRLGIQKGFSMFFPSEIMGSHVGPNVCHLTDRQISMETRVGVSMFGHMGVEANLFELDDNQIKALKAGIELHKEHRDLIHGGTLVRLDTDTLEHSFGIVASDKREAIFSYTQIDSLQNSVGGSLLFVGLDKDRIYSIRIIWPEQPQSYSKSILDVINGSQISGEALINVGVQLPIMKPASLLVFHLLCVD
;
A
#
# COMPACT_ATOMS: atom_id res chain seq x y z
N MET A 1 -16.83 -15.45 4.70
CA MET A 1 -17.61 -15.82 3.49
C MET A 1 -17.92 -17.30 3.54
N VAL A 2 -18.85 -17.80 2.74
CA VAL A 2 -19.10 -19.25 2.60
C VAL A 2 -19.51 -19.60 1.16
N ASN A 3 -19.00 -20.69 0.60
CA ASN A 3 -19.42 -21.17 -0.72
C ASN A 3 -20.61 -22.15 -0.56
N PRO A 4 -21.60 -22.14 -1.46
CA PRO A 4 -22.67 -23.14 -1.46
C PRO A 4 -22.14 -24.58 -1.51
N ASP A 5 -21.05 -24.80 -2.24
CA ASP A 5 -20.30 -26.06 -2.22
C ASP A 5 -19.24 -26.05 -1.11
N SER A 6 -19.70 -26.17 0.14
CA SER A 6 -18.84 -26.37 1.30
C SER A 6 -19.56 -27.18 2.37
N ASP A 7 -18.81 -27.90 3.21
CA ASP A 7 -19.39 -28.64 4.32
C ASP A 7 -20.14 -27.71 5.29
N LEU A 8 -19.57 -26.53 5.56
CA LEU A 8 -20.19 -25.52 6.40
C LEU A 8 -21.59 -25.13 5.89
N TYR A 9 -21.73 -24.87 4.59
CA TYR A 9 -23.03 -24.52 4.03
C TYR A 9 -23.98 -25.71 3.94
N ARG A 10 -23.48 -26.92 3.68
CA ARG A 10 -24.32 -28.14 3.68
C ARG A 10 -24.89 -28.43 5.08
N THR A 11 -24.08 -28.23 6.13
CA THR A 11 -24.50 -28.45 7.52
C THR A 11 -25.34 -27.30 8.05
N HIS A 12 -25.00 -26.06 7.68
CA HIS A 12 -25.63 -24.84 8.18
C HIS A 12 -26.05 -23.91 7.02
N PRO A 13 -26.98 -24.32 6.14
CA PRO A 13 -27.41 -23.51 5.01
C PRO A 13 -28.14 -22.23 5.45
N ASP A 14 -28.57 -22.19 6.71
CA ASP A 14 -29.30 -21.11 7.33
C ASP A 14 -28.37 -20.00 7.86
N TRP A 15 -27.06 -20.22 7.95
CA TRP A 15 -26.07 -19.27 8.51
C TRP A 15 -25.67 -18.11 7.58
N VAL A 16 -26.32 -17.94 6.44
CA VAL A 16 -26.05 -16.84 5.51
C VAL A 16 -27.01 -15.67 5.69
N LEU A 17 -26.54 -14.45 5.42
CA LEU A 17 -27.42 -13.29 5.27
C LEU A 17 -28.45 -13.57 4.17
N LYS A 18 -29.73 -13.46 4.52
CA LYS A 18 -30.84 -13.83 3.66
C LYS A 18 -32.12 -13.14 4.11
N ILE A 19 -32.84 -12.54 3.16
CA ILE A 19 -34.24 -12.12 3.35
C ILE A 19 -35.14 -13.19 2.70
N PRO A 20 -36.15 -13.76 3.39
CA PRO A 20 -36.94 -14.90 2.88
C PRO A 20 -37.57 -14.70 1.49
N SER A 21 -38.00 -13.48 1.18
CA SER A 21 -38.63 -13.14 -0.11
C SER A 21 -37.64 -12.79 -1.22
N ALA A 22 -36.33 -12.78 -0.95
CA ALA A 22 -35.30 -12.34 -1.88
C ALA A 22 -34.42 -13.52 -2.36
N PRO A 23 -33.92 -13.48 -3.61
CA PRO A 23 -33.01 -14.50 -4.11
C PRO A 23 -31.62 -14.36 -3.47
N LEU A 24 -30.98 -15.50 -3.21
CA LEU A 24 -29.58 -15.55 -2.79
C LEU A 24 -28.66 -15.30 -4.00
N LEU A 25 -28.10 -14.10 -4.08
CA LEU A 25 -27.22 -13.70 -5.18
C LEU A 25 -25.76 -14.07 -4.86
N LEU A 26 -25.18 -14.92 -5.70
CA LEU A 26 -23.75 -15.23 -5.67
C LEU A 26 -22.94 -14.08 -6.28
N SER A 27 -21.77 -13.85 -5.70
CA SER A 27 -20.70 -13.03 -6.29
C SER A 27 -19.40 -13.73 -5.97
N ARG A 28 -18.53 -13.92 -6.97
CA ARG A 28 -17.32 -14.76 -6.86
C ARG A 28 -17.63 -16.16 -6.28
N ASN A 29 -18.78 -16.73 -6.67
CA ASN A 29 -19.31 -18.04 -6.24
C ASN A 29 -19.52 -18.23 -4.72
N GLN A 30 -19.59 -17.15 -3.95
CA GLN A 30 -19.71 -17.18 -2.48
C GLN A 30 -20.93 -16.40 -1.98
N LEU A 31 -21.37 -16.70 -0.76
CA LEU A 31 -22.38 -16.02 0.05
C LEU A 31 -21.73 -15.40 1.30
N VAL A 32 -22.49 -14.54 1.99
CA VAL A 32 -22.03 -13.83 3.20
C VAL A 32 -22.63 -14.53 4.42
N LEU A 33 -21.79 -14.93 5.37
CA LEU A 33 -22.22 -15.45 6.67
C LEU A 33 -22.87 -14.33 7.50
N ASP A 34 -23.94 -14.67 8.21
CA ASP A 34 -24.66 -13.78 9.11
C ASP A 34 -23.94 -13.68 10.46
N LEU A 35 -23.13 -12.63 10.62
CA LEU A 35 -22.36 -12.36 11.83
C LEU A 35 -23.21 -11.69 12.92
N THR A 36 -24.51 -11.48 12.70
CA THR A 36 -25.43 -11.07 13.77
C THR A 36 -25.78 -12.21 14.72
N ARG A 37 -25.44 -13.44 14.33
CA ARG A 37 -25.69 -14.68 15.07
C ARG A 37 -24.47 -15.11 15.88
N ASP A 38 -24.68 -15.36 17.17
CA ASP A 38 -23.60 -15.71 18.10
C ASP A 38 -22.97 -17.07 17.76
N GLU A 39 -23.75 -18.02 17.27
CA GLU A 39 -23.27 -19.34 16.84
C GLU A 39 -22.32 -19.25 15.64
N VAL A 40 -22.58 -18.34 14.70
CA VAL A 40 -21.73 -18.11 13.52
C VAL A 40 -20.41 -17.48 13.96
N GLN A 41 -20.47 -16.43 14.79
CA GLN A 41 -19.27 -15.78 15.33
C GLN A 41 -18.43 -16.76 16.17
N SER A 42 -19.07 -17.58 17.00
CA SER A 42 -18.39 -18.55 17.86
C SER A 42 -17.71 -19.65 17.07
N TYR A 43 -18.36 -20.15 16.02
CA TYR A 43 -17.76 -21.11 15.09
C TYR A 43 -16.52 -20.53 14.40
N LEU A 44 -16.63 -19.33 13.81
CA LEU A 44 -15.51 -18.70 13.11
C LEU A 44 -14.35 -18.39 14.06
N PHE A 45 -14.65 -17.86 15.25
CA PHE A 45 -13.64 -17.64 16.28
C PHE A 45 -12.93 -18.93 16.64
N ALA A 46 -13.66 -20.02 16.92
CA ALA A 46 -13.06 -21.30 17.30
C ALA A 46 -12.13 -21.83 16.20
N ARG A 47 -12.56 -21.82 14.93
CA ARG A 47 -11.73 -22.30 13.81
C ARG A 47 -10.45 -21.49 13.64
N LEU A 48 -10.53 -20.16 13.72
CA LEU A 48 -9.36 -19.29 13.61
C LEU A 48 -8.45 -19.43 14.83
N ASN A 49 -9.03 -19.49 16.03
CA ASN A 49 -8.30 -19.67 17.27
C ASN A 49 -7.55 -21.01 17.30
N ASP A 50 -8.17 -22.10 16.84
CA ASP A 50 -7.52 -23.41 16.75
C ASP A 50 -6.32 -23.34 15.82
N LEU A 51 -6.47 -22.72 14.63
CA LEU A 51 -5.38 -22.55 13.67
C LEU A 51 -4.20 -21.74 14.24
N LEU A 52 -4.49 -20.62 14.91
CA LEU A 52 -3.47 -19.74 15.50
C LEU A 52 -2.80 -20.36 16.75
N ASN A 53 -3.47 -21.28 17.45
CA ASN A 53 -2.85 -22.04 18.55
C ASN A 53 -2.01 -23.22 18.05
N GLU A 54 -2.40 -23.85 16.94
CA GLU A 54 -1.73 -25.02 16.40
C GLU A 54 -0.41 -24.67 15.69
N TYR A 55 -0.36 -23.51 15.04
CA TYR A 55 0.77 -23.09 14.21
C TYR A 55 1.34 -21.74 14.68
N PRO A 56 2.66 -21.51 14.53
CA PRO A 56 3.29 -20.24 14.89
C PRO A 56 3.01 -19.17 13.81
N ILE A 57 1.73 -18.86 13.57
CA ILE A 57 1.29 -17.84 12.62
C ILE A 57 1.34 -16.48 13.32
N ASN A 58 2.10 -15.54 12.76
CA ASN A 58 2.27 -14.19 13.33
C ASN A 58 1.60 -13.10 12.47
N TYR A 59 0.99 -13.49 11.35
CA TYR A 59 0.37 -12.57 10.39
C TYR A 59 -0.89 -13.20 9.78
N LEU A 60 -1.97 -12.42 9.73
CA LEU A 60 -3.25 -12.78 9.16
C LEU A 60 -3.73 -11.69 8.20
N LYS A 61 -3.82 -12.01 6.90
CA LYS A 61 -4.53 -11.17 5.92
C LYS A 61 -6.03 -11.49 5.97
N TRP A 62 -6.84 -10.57 6.49
CA TRP A 62 -8.28 -10.72 6.64
C TRP A 62 -9.03 -10.14 5.44
N ASP A 63 -9.47 -11.00 4.53
CA ASP A 63 -10.07 -10.56 3.25
C ASP A 63 -11.61 -10.68 3.20
N MET A 64 -12.23 -9.88 2.34
CA MET A 64 -13.67 -9.82 2.09
C MET A 64 -13.95 -9.47 0.62
N ASN A 65 -14.32 -10.49 -0.15
CA ASN A 65 -14.27 -10.43 -1.61
C ASN A 65 -15.62 -10.22 -2.32
N ARG A 66 -16.61 -9.57 -1.66
CA ARG A 66 -17.88 -9.22 -2.32
C ARG A 66 -18.66 -8.14 -1.58
N ALA A 67 -19.42 -7.33 -2.30
CA ALA A 67 -20.43 -6.48 -1.67
C ALA A 67 -21.56 -7.28 -1.01
N ILE A 68 -22.19 -6.67 0.00
CA ILE A 68 -23.42 -7.17 0.64
C ILE A 68 -24.61 -6.50 -0.06
N HIS A 69 -25.31 -7.25 -0.92
CA HIS A 69 -26.45 -6.71 -1.68
C HIS A 69 -27.77 -6.74 -0.89
N GLN A 70 -27.88 -7.64 0.09
CA GLN A 70 -29.09 -7.85 0.89
C GLN A 70 -28.69 -8.06 2.35
N PRO A 71 -28.36 -6.98 3.08
CA PRO A 71 -27.93 -7.08 4.47
C PRO A 71 -29.15 -7.33 5.37
N GLY A 72 -29.79 -8.49 5.25
CA GLY A 72 -30.98 -8.86 6.02
C GLY A 72 -30.86 -10.22 6.68
N ASP A 73 -31.61 -10.39 7.78
CA ASP A 73 -31.70 -11.64 8.53
C ASP A 73 -32.91 -12.48 8.11
N GLN A 74 -32.98 -13.71 8.61
CA GLN A 74 -34.06 -14.65 8.33
C GLN A 74 -35.45 -14.16 8.76
N ARG A 75 -35.52 -13.15 9.64
CA ARG A 75 -36.78 -12.52 10.08
C ARG A 75 -37.21 -11.38 9.14
N GLY A 76 -36.43 -11.11 8.09
CA GLY A 76 -36.68 -10.04 7.13
C GLY A 76 -36.27 -8.66 7.62
N ARG A 77 -35.47 -8.56 8.68
CA ARG A 77 -34.97 -7.29 9.21
C ARG A 77 -33.69 -6.89 8.49
N ALA A 78 -33.51 -5.60 8.23
CA ALA A 78 -32.21 -5.08 7.79
C ALA A 78 -31.23 -5.12 8.97
N VAL A 79 -30.03 -5.64 8.73
CA VAL A 79 -29.01 -5.91 9.76
C VAL A 79 -27.60 -5.50 9.32
N GLY A 80 -27.48 -4.55 8.39
CA GLY A 80 -26.18 -4.13 7.86
C GLY A 80 -25.25 -3.53 8.92
N HIS A 81 -25.80 -2.79 9.88
CA HIS A 81 -25.03 -2.24 10.99
C HIS A 81 -24.56 -3.34 11.94
N GLU A 82 -25.47 -4.22 12.35
CA GLU A 82 -25.22 -5.33 13.27
C GLU A 82 -24.21 -6.32 12.68
N GLN A 83 -24.25 -6.53 11.35
CA GLN A 83 -23.25 -7.31 10.63
C GLN A 83 -21.85 -6.69 10.78
N THR A 84 -21.73 -5.37 10.60
CA THR A 84 -20.45 -4.66 10.78
C THR A 84 -19.96 -4.76 12.23
N ILE A 85 -20.85 -4.57 13.22
CA ILE A 85 -20.51 -4.77 14.63
C ILE A 85 -20.07 -6.21 14.91
N GLY A 86 -20.70 -7.21 14.28
CA GLY A 86 -20.30 -8.61 14.37
C GLY A 86 -18.88 -8.86 13.83
N VAL A 87 -18.50 -8.19 12.73
CA VAL A 87 -17.11 -8.23 12.22
C VAL A 87 -16.14 -7.64 13.25
N TYR A 88 -16.44 -6.48 13.80
CA TYR A 88 -15.59 -5.83 14.81
C TYR A 88 -15.43 -6.66 16.08
N ARG A 89 -16.52 -7.26 16.58
CA ARG A 89 -16.47 -8.16 17.75
C ARG A 89 -15.61 -9.39 17.47
N LEU A 90 -15.75 -10.00 16.29
CA LEU A 90 -14.96 -11.17 15.92
C LEU A 90 -13.47 -10.84 15.83
N LEU A 91 -13.11 -9.73 15.17
CA LEU A 91 -11.72 -9.27 15.10
C LEU A 91 -11.13 -8.94 16.47
N SER A 92 -11.89 -8.21 17.31
CA SER A 92 -11.46 -7.88 18.68
C SER A 92 -11.18 -9.15 19.48
N ARG A 93 -12.07 -10.16 19.43
CA ARG A 93 -11.86 -11.43 20.11
C ARG A 93 -10.60 -12.15 19.65
N ILE A 94 -10.29 -12.11 18.35
CA ILE A 94 -9.06 -12.72 17.81
C ILE A 94 -7.84 -11.96 18.32
N ARG A 95 -7.84 -10.62 18.30
CA ARG A 95 -6.73 -9.82 18.83
C ARG A 95 -6.51 -10.04 20.32
N ASP A 96 -7.58 -10.11 21.11
CA ASP A 96 -7.49 -10.34 22.56
C ASP A 96 -6.89 -11.71 22.87
N ALA A 97 -7.22 -12.73 22.07
CA ALA A 97 -6.70 -14.08 22.23
C ALA A 97 -5.28 -14.26 21.67
N HIS A 98 -4.91 -13.48 20.65
CA HIS A 98 -3.66 -13.60 19.89
C HIS A 98 -3.00 -12.23 19.68
N PRO A 99 -2.53 -11.56 20.76
CA PRO A 99 -2.05 -10.18 20.69
C PRO A 99 -0.77 -10.00 19.84
N ASP A 100 -0.01 -11.07 19.64
CA ASP A 100 1.22 -11.05 18.83
C ASP A 100 0.96 -11.32 17.32
N VAL A 101 -0.30 -11.55 16.94
CA VAL A 101 -0.69 -11.76 15.54
C VAL A 101 -1.07 -10.43 14.90
N GLU A 102 -0.30 -10.05 13.90
CA GLU A 102 -0.62 -8.88 13.09
C GLU A 102 -1.77 -9.18 12.12
N ILE A 103 -2.76 -8.30 12.03
CA ILE A 103 -3.91 -8.42 11.15
C ILE A 103 -3.88 -7.32 10.09
N GLU A 104 -3.82 -7.72 8.82
CA GLU A 104 -3.97 -6.82 7.67
C GLU A 104 -5.39 -6.91 7.11
N SER A 105 -6.12 -5.79 7.15
CA SER A 105 -7.45 -5.68 6.54
C SER A 105 -7.35 -5.70 5.02
N CYS A 106 -8.20 -6.52 4.40
CA CYS A 106 -8.36 -6.60 2.96
C CYS A 106 -9.85 -6.72 2.60
N SER A 107 -10.21 -6.13 1.47
CA SER A 107 -11.54 -6.25 0.87
C SER A 107 -11.40 -6.10 -0.64
N SER A 108 -10.80 -7.11 -1.29
CA SER A 108 -10.32 -7.01 -2.68
C SER A 108 -9.43 -5.77 -2.88
N GLY A 109 -8.38 -5.66 -2.07
CA GLY A 109 -7.65 -4.41 -1.86
C GLY A 109 -8.33 -3.53 -0.81
N GLY A 110 -8.31 -2.21 -1.03
CA GLY A 110 -8.77 -1.18 -0.09
C GLY A 110 -10.28 -0.97 -0.02
N GLY A 111 -11.11 -1.97 -0.36
CA GLY A 111 -12.58 -1.82 -0.37
C GLY A 111 -13.21 -1.51 1.00
N ARG A 112 -12.43 -1.66 2.09
CA ARG A 112 -12.73 -1.18 3.45
C ARG A 112 -11.48 -0.54 4.05
N ALA A 113 -10.93 0.46 3.39
CA ALA A 113 -9.88 1.30 3.97
C ALA A 113 -10.54 2.43 4.79
N ASP A 114 -10.79 2.19 6.06
CA ASP A 114 -11.48 3.13 6.95
C ASP A 114 -10.98 3.05 8.41
N PHE A 115 -11.20 4.13 9.17
CA PHE A 115 -10.80 4.19 10.59
C PHE A 115 -11.56 3.19 11.48
N GLY A 116 -12.74 2.75 11.07
CA GLY A 116 -13.52 1.77 11.82
C GLY A 116 -12.85 0.41 11.82
N ILE A 117 -12.44 -0.10 10.65
CA ILE A 117 -11.72 -1.37 10.57
C ILE A 117 -10.32 -1.27 11.19
N LEU A 118 -9.63 -0.13 11.04
CA LEU A 118 -8.30 0.09 11.62
C LEU A 118 -8.29 0.07 13.15
N ALA A 119 -9.41 0.35 13.81
CA ALA A 119 -9.51 0.13 15.26
C ALA A 119 -9.37 -1.35 15.66
N HIS A 120 -9.41 -2.27 14.69
CA HIS A 120 -9.39 -3.72 14.88
C HIS A 120 -8.33 -4.44 14.01
N THR A 121 -7.46 -3.71 13.30
CA THR A 121 -6.43 -4.26 12.41
C THR A 121 -5.20 -3.36 12.41
N ASP A 122 -4.03 -3.88 12.03
CA ASP A 122 -2.76 -3.16 12.12
C ASP A 122 -2.41 -2.41 10.81
N ARG A 123 -2.79 -2.97 9.66
CA ARG A 123 -2.56 -2.34 8.34
C ARG A 123 -3.65 -2.68 7.33
N ILE A 124 -3.63 -2.02 6.18
CA ILE A 124 -4.60 -2.20 5.09
C ILE A 124 -3.87 -2.64 3.82
N TRP A 125 -4.37 -3.70 3.17
CA TRP A 125 -4.02 -3.99 1.78
C TRP A 125 -4.65 -2.93 0.87
N THR A 126 -3.83 -2.04 0.33
CA THR A 126 -4.32 -0.81 -0.31
C THR A 126 -5.09 -1.07 -1.61
N SER A 127 -4.62 -2.01 -2.44
CA SER A 127 -5.26 -2.35 -3.72
C SER A 127 -4.73 -3.68 -4.24
N ASP A 128 -5.60 -4.49 -4.86
CA ASP A 128 -5.16 -5.65 -5.64
C ASP A 128 -4.39 -5.25 -6.91
N ASN A 129 -4.52 -3.99 -7.35
CA ASN A 129 -3.71 -3.48 -8.46
C ASN A 129 -2.30 -3.14 -7.99
N ASN A 130 -1.34 -4.01 -8.33
CA ASN A 130 0.09 -3.84 -8.06
C ASN A 130 0.89 -3.32 -9.29
N ASP A 131 0.22 -2.75 -10.30
CA ASP A 131 0.86 -1.96 -11.36
C ASP A 131 1.50 -0.71 -10.75
N ALA A 132 2.81 -0.55 -10.87
CA ALA A 132 3.53 0.53 -10.21
C ALA A 132 3.10 1.94 -10.65
N LEU A 133 2.59 2.12 -11.87
CA LEU A 133 2.13 3.42 -12.34
C LEU A 133 0.70 3.72 -11.86
N ASP A 134 -0.19 2.75 -11.88
CA ASP A 134 -1.53 2.93 -11.29
C ASP A 134 -1.45 3.13 -9.77
N ARG A 135 -0.48 2.46 -9.12
CA ARG A 135 -0.18 2.61 -7.69
C ARG A 135 0.18 4.03 -7.30
N LEU A 136 0.74 4.86 -8.19
CA LEU A 136 1.05 6.27 -7.87
C LEU A 136 -0.22 7.03 -7.45
N GLY A 137 -1.25 6.97 -8.27
CA GLY A 137 -2.54 7.63 -7.99
C GLY A 137 -3.27 7.01 -6.80
N ILE A 138 -3.26 5.68 -6.69
CA ILE A 138 -3.88 4.94 -5.58
C ILE A 138 -3.23 5.33 -4.25
N GLN A 139 -1.89 5.31 -4.18
CA GLN A 139 -1.13 5.67 -2.98
C GLN A 139 -1.30 7.15 -2.63
N LYS A 140 -1.32 8.04 -3.63
CA LYS A 140 -1.65 9.46 -3.41
C LYS A 140 -3.04 9.63 -2.78
N GLY A 141 -4.05 8.93 -3.30
CA GLY A 141 -5.40 8.93 -2.74
C GLY A 141 -5.46 8.40 -1.31
N PHE A 142 -4.79 7.28 -1.04
CA PHE A 142 -4.70 6.70 0.31
C PHE A 142 -4.06 7.68 1.31
N SER A 143 -2.96 8.34 0.90
CA SER A 143 -2.22 9.30 1.72
C SER A 143 -3.03 10.52 2.18
N MET A 144 -4.21 10.77 1.58
CA MET A 144 -5.08 11.88 1.97
C MET A 144 -5.69 11.67 3.36
N PHE A 145 -5.80 10.41 3.80
CA PHE A 145 -6.44 10.06 5.07
C PHE A 145 -5.56 9.20 5.98
N PHE A 146 -4.62 8.46 5.42
CA PHE A 146 -3.87 7.43 6.14
C PHE A 146 -2.36 7.62 5.98
N PRO A 147 -1.56 7.29 7.03
CA PRO A 147 -0.11 7.34 6.96
C PRO A 147 0.48 6.20 6.12
N SER A 148 1.74 6.37 5.70
CA SER A 148 2.48 5.36 4.93
C SER A 148 2.68 4.04 5.69
N GLU A 149 2.83 4.07 7.02
CA GLU A 149 3.10 2.89 7.85
C GLU A 149 2.01 1.80 7.76
N ILE A 150 0.75 2.19 7.54
CA ILE A 150 -0.38 1.25 7.44
C ILE A 150 -0.75 0.91 5.99
N MET A 151 -0.02 1.45 5.00
CA MET A 151 -0.31 1.30 3.58
C MET A 151 0.39 0.05 3.01
N GLY A 152 -0.31 -1.07 2.90
CA GLY A 152 0.21 -2.26 2.23
C GLY A 152 0.62 -1.95 0.78
N SER A 153 1.87 -2.29 0.43
CA SER A 153 2.46 -1.91 -0.86
C SER A 153 3.48 -2.95 -1.34
N HIS A 154 3.10 -3.79 -2.29
CA HIS A 154 3.95 -4.90 -2.74
C HIS A 154 4.54 -4.67 -4.13
N VAL A 155 5.79 -5.11 -4.31
CA VAL A 155 6.39 -5.31 -5.62
C VAL A 155 5.65 -6.44 -6.32
N GLY A 156 4.86 -6.09 -7.34
CA GLY A 156 4.11 -7.03 -8.17
C GLY A 156 4.98 -7.78 -9.19
N PRO A 157 4.38 -8.68 -10.01
CA PRO A 157 5.07 -9.44 -11.05
C PRO A 157 5.60 -8.56 -12.19
N ASN A 158 6.39 -9.16 -13.10
CA ASN A 158 6.93 -8.43 -14.26
C ASN A 158 5.84 -7.94 -15.23
N VAL A 159 4.81 -8.77 -15.44
CA VAL A 159 3.60 -8.42 -16.19
C VAL A 159 2.47 -8.27 -15.17
N CYS A 160 1.90 -7.08 -15.02
CA CYS A 160 0.79 -6.88 -14.09
C CYS A 160 -0.43 -7.69 -14.53
N HIS A 161 -1.04 -8.42 -13.61
CA HIS A 161 -2.17 -9.31 -13.86
C HIS A 161 -3.51 -8.60 -14.16
N LEU A 162 -3.60 -7.28 -13.92
CA LEU A 162 -4.79 -6.47 -14.21
C LEU A 162 -4.64 -5.58 -15.44
N THR A 163 -3.45 -5.03 -15.66
CA THR A 163 -3.18 -4.02 -16.71
C THR A 163 -2.38 -4.56 -17.88
N ASP A 164 -1.80 -5.77 -17.76
CA ASP A 164 -0.81 -6.36 -18.67
C ASP A 164 0.43 -5.49 -18.91
N ARG A 165 0.63 -4.41 -18.14
CA ARG A 165 1.79 -3.53 -18.27
C ARG A 165 3.04 -4.24 -17.78
N GLN A 166 4.13 -4.03 -18.50
CA GLN A 166 5.47 -4.41 -18.06
C GLN A 166 6.24 -3.18 -17.59
N ILE A 167 6.70 -3.21 -16.34
CA ILE A 167 7.42 -2.12 -15.70
C ILE A 167 8.73 -2.68 -15.12
N SER A 168 9.81 -1.91 -15.26
CA SER A 168 11.12 -2.29 -14.71
C SER A 168 11.04 -2.61 -13.21
N MET A 169 11.93 -3.50 -12.75
CA MET A 169 12.00 -3.85 -11.33
C MET A 169 12.29 -2.61 -10.48
N GLU A 170 13.14 -1.72 -10.97
CA GLU A 170 13.51 -0.47 -10.33
C GLU A 170 12.29 0.41 -10.04
N THR A 171 11.41 0.60 -11.02
CA THR A 171 10.21 1.41 -10.82
C THR A 171 9.22 0.70 -9.90
N ARG A 172 9.03 -0.62 -10.03
CA ARG A 172 8.15 -1.40 -9.14
C ARG A 172 8.61 -1.32 -7.68
N VAL A 173 9.91 -1.48 -7.42
CA VAL A 173 10.51 -1.33 -6.09
C VAL A 173 10.33 0.09 -5.57
N GLY A 174 10.72 1.09 -6.36
CA GLY A 174 10.74 2.48 -5.90
C GLY A 174 9.35 3.05 -5.62
N VAL A 175 8.30 2.54 -6.26
CA VAL A 175 6.91 2.88 -5.88
C VAL A 175 6.48 2.13 -4.61
N SER A 176 6.87 0.86 -4.47
CA SER A 176 6.42 -0.01 -3.38
C SER A 176 7.04 0.34 -2.02
N MET A 177 8.28 0.84 -2.01
CA MET A 177 9.05 1.07 -0.78
C MET A 177 8.45 2.12 0.17
N PHE A 178 7.53 2.97 -0.29
CA PHE A 178 6.96 4.08 0.48
C PHE A 178 5.73 3.73 1.33
N GLY A 179 5.42 2.45 1.45
CA GLY A 179 4.42 1.93 2.37
C GLY A 179 4.98 0.82 3.25
N HIS A 180 4.10 -0.06 3.71
CA HIS A 180 4.49 -1.35 4.25
C HIS A 180 4.91 -2.28 3.11
N MET A 181 6.21 -2.29 2.80
CA MET A 181 6.75 -2.96 1.62
C MET A 181 6.63 -4.49 1.73
N GLY A 182 6.28 -5.13 0.61
CA GLY A 182 6.33 -6.58 0.46
C GLY A 182 6.62 -7.00 -0.99
N VAL A 183 6.57 -8.29 -1.27
CA VAL A 183 6.77 -8.84 -2.62
C VAL A 183 5.64 -9.81 -2.92
N GLU A 184 4.95 -9.57 -4.04
CA GLU A 184 3.83 -10.37 -4.51
C GLU A 184 4.09 -10.77 -5.97
N ALA A 185 5.14 -11.56 -6.16
CA ALA A 185 5.62 -12.02 -7.45
C ALA A 185 6.22 -13.44 -7.33
N ASN A 186 6.22 -14.19 -8.43
CA ASN A 186 6.91 -15.46 -8.49
C ASN A 186 8.44 -15.24 -8.60
N LEU A 187 9.17 -15.48 -7.50
CA LEU A 187 10.62 -15.28 -7.46
C LEU A 187 11.39 -16.22 -8.39
N PHE A 188 10.82 -17.36 -8.78
CA PHE A 188 11.45 -18.31 -9.69
C PHE A 188 11.44 -17.85 -11.16
N GLU A 189 10.67 -16.82 -11.49
CA GLU A 189 10.59 -16.24 -12.83
C GLU A 189 11.50 -15.01 -13.00
N LEU A 190 12.17 -14.56 -11.93
CA LEU A 190 13.04 -13.41 -11.97
C LEU A 190 14.42 -13.77 -12.51
N ASP A 191 14.95 -12.94 -13.42
CA ASP A 191 16.34 -13.03 -13.85
C ASP A 191 17.32 -12.47 -12.80
N ASP A 192 18.62 -12.73 -12.99
CA ASP A 192 19.66 -12.31 -12.04
C ASP A 192 19.70 -10.80 -11.80
N ASN A 193 19.40 -9.98 -12.82
CA ASN A 193 19.38 -8.52 -12.69
C ASN A 193 18.16 -8.09 -11.86
N GLN A 194 17.00 -8.69 -12.10
CA GLN A 194 15.78 -8.45 -11.33
C GLN A 194 15.93 -8.88 -9.87
N ILE A 195 16.57 -10.03 -9.61
CA ILE A 195 16.89 -10.48 -8.25
C ILE A 195 17.84 -9.48 -7.57
N LYS A 196 18.88 -9.01 -8.27
CA LYS A 196 19.82 -8.02 -7.74
C LYS A 196 19.09 -6.71 -7.39
N ALA A 197 18.29 -6.18 -8.31
CA ALA A 197 17.52 -4.96 -8.10
C ALA A 197 16.52 -5.10 -6.94
N LEU A 198 15.80 -6.23 -6.87
CA LEU A 198 14.86 -6.49 -5.77
C LEU A 198 15.58 -6.54 -4.42
N LYS A 199 16.74 -7.21 -4.33
CA LYS A 199 17.55 -7.24 -3.11
C LYS A 199 18.00 -5.85 -2.69
N ALA A 200 18.57 -5.07 -3.61
CA ALA A 200 19.00 -3.71 -3.33
C ALA A 200 17.83 -2.83 -2.85
N GLY A 201 16.66 -2.96 -3.48
CA GLY A 201 15.43 -2.29 -3.09
C GLY A 201 14.94 -2.63 -1.69
N ILE A 202 14.98 -3.91 -1.32
CA ILE A 202 14.60 -4.38 0.02
C ILE A 202 15.56 -3.81 1.08
N GLU A 203 16.86 -3.80 0.81
CA GLU A 203 17.84 -3.21 1.74
C GLU A 203 17.64 -1.70 1.87
N LEU A 204 17.37 -1.00 0.75
CA LEU A 204 17.04 0.43 0.77
C LEU A 204 15.79 0.72 1.61
N HIS A 205 14.73 -0.09 1.48
CA HIS A 205 13.55 0.05 2.33
C HIS A 205 13.89 -0.19 3.81
N LYS A 206 14.68 -1.22 4.14
CA LYS A 206 15.10 -1.48 5.53
C LYS A 206 15.93 -0.35 6.12
N GLU A 207 16.81 0.26 5.33
CA GLU A 207 17.63 1.39 5.74
C GLU A 207 16.77 2.60 6.14
N HIS A 208 15.69 2.86 5.39
CA HIS A 208 14.90 4.08 5.53
C HIS A 208 13.48 3.88 6.10
N ARG A 209 13.07 2.66 6.45
CA ARG A 209 11.69 2.36 6.87
C ARG A 209 11.25 3.16 8.09
N ASP A 210 12.17 3.45 9.02
CA ASP A 210 11.84 4.22 10.23
C ASP A 210 11.41 5.66 9.85
N LEU A 211 12.08 6.27 8.87
CA LEU A 211 11.67 7.55 8.30
C LEU A 211 10.38 7.40 7.47
N ILE A 212 10.27 6.36 6.64
CA ILE A 212 9.10 6.16 5.77
C ILE A 212 7.82 5.95 6.59
N HIS A 213 7.92 5.26 7.73
CA HIS A 213 6.80 4.96 8.62
C HIS A 213 6.53 6.09 9.61
N GLY A 214 7.57 6.71 10.17
CA GLY A 214 7.43 7.75 11.20
C GLY A 214 7.44 9.20 10.71
N GLY A 215 7.79 9.44 9.44
CA GLY A 215 7.91 10.79 8.87
C GLY A 215 6.59 11.38 8.37
N THR A 216 6.59 12.69 8.17
CA THR A 216 5.44 13.42 7.62
C THR A 216 5.45 13.37 6.10
N LEU A 217 4.43 12.74 5.51
CA LEU A 217 4.24 12.74 4.07
C LEU A 217 3.84 14.12 3.56
N VAL A 218 4.57 14.63 2.58
CA VAL A 218 4.32 15.87 1.86
C VAL A 218 3.99 15.55 0.40
N ARG A 219 2.79 15.90 -0.05
CA ARG A 219 2.40 15.76 -1.46
C ARG A 219 2.93 16.96 -2.24
N LEU A 220 3.47 16.70 -3.42
CA LEU A 220 3.95 17.75 -4.32
C LEU A 220 3.00 17.92 -5.49
N ASP A 221 2.84 19.16 -5.93
CA ASP A 221 2.13 19.48 -7.16
C ASP A 221 3.04 19.16 -8.34
N THR A 222 2.53 18.35 -9.28
CA THR A 222 3.25 17.91 -10.47
C THR A 222 2.35 18.05 -11.69
N ASP A 223 2.95 18.08 -12.88
CA ASP A 223 2.18 17.99 -14.13
C ASP A 223 1.56 16.59 -14.28
N THR A 224 0.59 16.46 -15.19
CA THR A 224 -0.20 15.27 -15.46
C THR A 224 0.61 14.02 -15.83
N LEU A 225 1.82 14.17 -16.36
CA LEU A 225 2.72 13.07 -16.75
C LEU A 225 3.81 12.78 -15.71
N GLU A 226 3.71 13.42 -14.54
CA GLU A 226 4.68 13.34 -13.46
C GLU A 226 3.95 13.03 -12.14
N HIS A 227 4.65 12.38 -11.22
CA HIS A 227 4.14 12.16 -9.87
C HIS A 227 5.25 12.33 -8.85
N SER A 228 4.98 13.09 -7.80
CA SER A 228 5.98 13.31 -6.76
C SER A 228 5.36 13.54 -5.37
N PHE A 229 6.11 13.12 -4.36
CA PHE A 229 5.85 13.34 -2.96
C PHE A 229 7.16 13.17 -2.19
N GLY A 230 7.15 13.54 -0.91
CA GLY A 230 8.24 13.24 0.01
C GLY A 230 7.74 12.81 1.38
N ILE A 231 8.68 12.37 2.20
CA ILE A 231 8.50 12.04 3.61
C ILE A 231 9.62 12.75 4.37
N VAL A 232 9.25 13.61 5.33
CA VAL A 232 10.17 14.48 6.06
C VAL A 232 10.14 14.12 7.54
N ALA A 233 11.30 13.95 8.16
CA ALA A 233 11.43 13.72 9.60
C ALA A 233 10.81 14.88 10.40
N SER A 234 10.28 14.58 11.58
CA SER A 234 9.63 15.59 12.44
C SER A 234 10.56 16.72 12.88
N ASP A 235 11.85 16.43 13.06
CA ASP A 235 12.90 17.40 13.36
C ASP A 235 13.50 18.08 12.12
N LYS A 236 13.00 17.70 10.93
CA LYS A 236 13.45 18.15 9.61
C LYS A 236 14.92 17.87 9.33
N ARG A 237 15.59 16.95 10.03
CA ARG A 237 17.00 16.60 9.77
C ARG A 237 17.16 15.62 8.62
N GLU A 238 16.11 14.89 8.26
CA GLU A 238 16.16 13.89 7.21
C GLU A 238 14.89 13.95 6.36
N ALA A 239 15.00 13.68 5.06
CA ALA A 239 13.87 13.53 4.18
C ALA A 239 14.16 12.60 3.00
N ILE A 240 13.10 11.97 2.46
CA ILE A 240 13.15 11.20 1.22
C ILE A 240 12.07 11.70 0.27
N PHE A 241 12.41 11.89 -0.99
CA PHE A 241 11.48 12.33 -2.02
C PHE A 241 11.47 11.36 -3.20
N SER A 242 10.29 11.07 -3.74
CA SER A 242 10.13 10.29 -4.97
C SER A 242 9.73 11.23 -6.10
N TYR A 243 10.33 11.06 -7.27
CA TYR A 243 9.87 11.66 -8.51
C TYR A 243 9.72 10.56 -9.56
N THR A 244 8.54 10.46 -10.18
CA THR A 244 8.25 9.48 -11.22
C THR A 244 7.82 10.20 -12.48
N GLN A 245 8.49 9.91 -13.60
CA GLN A 245 8.04 10.30 -14.93
C GLN A 245 7.15 9.19 -15.48
N ILE A 246 5.85 9.45 -15.55
CA ILE A 246 4.83 8.47 -15.95
C ILE A 246 4.95 8.18 -17.45
N ASP A 247 5.04 9.22 -18.27
CA ASP A 247 5.14 9.13 -19.73
C ASP A 247 6.17 10.13 -20.30
N SER A 248 6.31 10.17 -21.62
CA SER A 248 7.20 11.08 -22.33
C SER A 248 6.78 12.53 -22.09
N LEU A 249 7.68 13.34 -21.56
CA LEU A 249 7.43 14.78 -21.38
C LEU A 249 7.27 15.46 -22.75
N GLN A 250 6.35 16.43 -22.82
CA GLN A 250 6.14 17.22 -24.04
C GLN A 250 7.21 18.29 -24.24
N ASN A 251 7.90 18.67 -23.16
CA ASN A 251 8.91 19.72 -23.16
C ASN A 251 10.31 19.16 -23.40
N SER A 252 11.14 19.95 -24.10
CA SER A 252 12.56 19.62 -24.35
C SER A 252 13.46 19.82 -23.13
N VAL A 253 12.91 20.26 -22.01
CA VAL A 253 13.60 20.49 -20.73
C VAL A 253 12.70 19.98 -19.60
N GLY A 254 13.27 19.21 -18.67
CA GLY A 254 12.55 18.72 -17.51
C GLY A 254 12.15 19.83 -16.54
N GLY A 255 11.11 19.59 -15.74
CA GLY A 255 10.64 20.48 -14.69
C GLY A 255 11.64 20.61 -13.53
N SER A 256 11.29 21.43 -12.53
CA SER A 256 12.06 21.53 -11.28
C SER A 256 11.29 20.85 -10.15
N LEU A 257 11.98 19.97 -9.42
CA LEU A 257 11.44 19.36 -8.22
C LEU A 257 11.69 20.26 -7.01
N LEU A 258 10.62 20.69 -6.36
CA LEU A 258 10.68 21.48 -5.13
C LEU A 258 10.58 20.56 -3.90
N PHE A 259 11.55 20.64 -3.00
CA PHE A 259 11.61 19.78 -1.81
C PHE A 259 10.86 20.43 -0.64
N VAL A 260 9.53 20.47 -0.74
CA VAL A 260 8.66 21.13 0.25
C VAL A 260 8.71 20.41 1.60
N GLY A 261 8.67 21.16 2.70
CA GLY A 261 8.60 20.63 4.07
C GLY A 261 9.92 20.66 4.84
N LEU A 262 11.04 20.90 4.16
CA LEU A 262 12.35 21.09 4.77
C LEU A 262 12.39 22.33 5.68
N ASP A 263 13.49 22.47 6.43
CA ASP A 263 13.82 23.69 7.17
C ASP A 263 14.63 24.63 6.27
N LYS A 264 14.14 25.85 6.05
CA LYS A 264 14.78 26.80 5.13
C LYS A 264 16.16 27.26 5.63
N ASP A 265 16.38 27.25 6.95
CA ASP A 265 17.57 27.81 7.58
C ASP A 265 18.69 26.76 7.75
N ARG A 266 18.44 25.50 7.33
CA ARG A 266 19.41 24.39 7.39
C ARG A 266 20.10 24.13 6.06
N ILE A 267 21.22 23.43 6.12
CA ILE A 267 21.92 22.90 4.95
C ILE A 267 21.69 21.39 4.84
N TYR A 268 21.34 20.92 3.64
CA TYR A 268 21.11 19.51 3.34
C TYR A 268 22.09 18.98 2.30
N SER A 269 22.67 17.81 2.57
CA SER A 269 23.27 16.97 1.54
C SER A 269 22.16 16.28 0.74
N ILE A 270 22.12 16.48 -0.57
CA ILE A 270 21.17 15.82 -1.48
C ILE A 270 21.82 14.64 -2.19
N ARG A 271 21.17 13.47 -2.24
CA ARG A 271 21.64 12.30 -2.98
C ARG A 271 20.52 11.59 -3.72
N ILE A 272 20.77 11.09 -4.93
CA ILE A 272 19.92 10.08 -5.57
C ILE A 272 20.29 8.73 -4.98
N ILE A 273 19.34 8.06 -4.35
CA ILE A 273 19.51 6.75 -3.70
C ILE A 273 18.84 5.62 -4.47
N TRP A 274 17.97 5.94 -5.44
CA TRP A 274 17.33 4.93 -6.29
C TRP A 274 16.93 5.49 -7.66
N PRO A 275 17.02 4.70 -8.75
CA PRO A 275 17.74 3.42 -8.84
C PRO A 275 19.26 3.61 -8.68
N GLU A 276 20.01 2.50 -8.49
CA GLU A 276 21.48 2.55 -8.38
C GLU A 276 22.14 3.18 -9.62
N GLN A 277 21.53 3.01 -10.79
CA GLN A 277 22.01 3.53 -12.07
C GLN A 277 20.87 4.27 -12.78
N PRO A 278 20.62 5.54 -12.44
CA PRO A 278 19.60 6.34 -13.11
C PRO A 278 19.96 6.54 -14.58
N GLN A 279 18.96 6.46 -15.45
CA GLN A 279 19.11 6.66 -16.89
C GLN A 279 18.30 7.88 -17.33
N SER A 280 18.93 8.77 -18.09
CA SER A 280 18.30 9.94 -18.68
C SER A 280 18.70 10.15 -20.14
N TYR A 281 17.85 10.87 -20.87
CA TYR A 281 18.11 11.33 -22.24
C TYR A 281 18.73 12.72 -22.29
N SER A 282 18.68 13.47 -21.18
CA SER A 282 19.27 14.79 -21.07
C SER A 282 20.22 14.89 -19.88
N LYS A 283 21.21 15.78 -19.99
CA LYS A 283 21.97 16.24 -18.83
C LYS A 283 21.05 17.01 -17.89
N SER A 284 21.37 16.96 -16.60
CA SER A 284 20.69 17.73 -15.56
C SER A 284 21.71 18.31 -14.60
N ILE A 285 21.33 19.34 -13.86
CA ILE A 285 22.13 19.82 -12.73
C ILE A 285 22.43 18.70 -11.71
N LEU A 286 21.58 17.66 -11.65
CA LEU A 286 21.78 16.46 -10.83
C LEU A 286 23.10 15.74 -11.10
N ASP A 287 23.61 15.78 -12.33
CA ASP A 287 24.91 15.19 -12.69
C ASP A 287 26.08 15.88 -11.95
N VAL A 288 25.85 17.10 -11.45
CA VAL A 288 26.83 17.94 -10.76
C VAL A 288 26.56 18.00 -9.26
N ILE A 289 25.29 18.12 -8.86
CA ILE A 289 24.93 18.39 -7.46
C ILE A 289 24.66 17.15 -6.62
N ASN A 290 24.68 15.94 -7.21
CA ASN A 290 24.50 14.71 -6.44
C ASN A 290 25.64 14.55 -5.39
N GLY A 291 25.29 14.56 -4.11
CA GLY A 291 26.22 14.60 -2.98
C GLY A 291 26.64 16.00 -2.52
N SER A 292 26.12 17.06 -3.15
CA SER A 292 26.39 18.45 -2.75
C SER A 292 25.54 18.90 -1.57
N GLN A 293 26.01 19.94 -0.89
CA GLN A 293 25.31 20.61 0.21
C GLN A 293 24.58 21.85 -0.31
N ILE A 294 23.28 21.94 -0.06
CA ILE A 294 22.40 23.01 -0.57
C ILE A 294 21.54 23.50 0.59
N SER A 295 21.32 24.82 0.68
CA SER A 295 20.42 25.37 1.69
C SER A 295 18.99 24.87 1.47
N GLY A 296 18.26 24.64 2.56
CA GLY A 296 16.85 24.29 2.52
C GLY A 296 16.04 25.37 1.82
N GLU A 297 16.37 26.65 1.98
CA GLU A 297 15.74 27.76 1.27
C GLU A 297 15.82 27.59 -0.26
N ALA A 298 16.98 27.22 -0.80
CA ALA A 298 17.14 26.99 -2.23
C ALA A 298 16.38 25.73 -2.69
N LEU A 299 16.43 24.65 -1.93
CA LEU A 299 15.72 23.40 -2.24
C LEU A 299 14.19 23.56 -2.24
N ILE A 300 13.65 24.43 -1.37
CA ILE A 300 12.21 24.69 -1.27
C ILE A 300 11.74 25.63 -2.38
N ASN A 301 12.47 26.73 -2.64
CA ASN A 301 11.98 27.81 -3.51
C ASN A 301 12.45 27.73 -4.97
N VAL A 302 13.63 27.16 -5.20
CA VAL A 302 14.21 27.00 -6.55
C VAL A 302 14.14 25.54 -6.98
N GLY A 303 14.42 24.63 -6.04
CA GLY A 303 14.43 23.19 -6.29
C GLY A 303 15.57 22.75 -7.20
N VAL A 304 15.36 21.61 -7.84
CA VAL A 304 16.35 20.96 -8.70
C VAL A 304 15.75 20.62 -10.05
N GLN A 305 16.39 21.09 -11.11
CA GLN A 305 16.00 20.76 -12.48
C GLN A 305 16.20 19.26 -12.75
N LEU A 306 15.12 18.58 -13.10
CA LEU A 306 15.11 17.15 -13.38
C LEU A 306 15.58 16.86 -14.83
N PRO A 307 16.23 15.71 -15.06
CA PRO A 307 16.52 15.26 -16.41
C PRO A 307 15.25 14.74 -17.09
N ILE A 308 15.26 14.70 -18.43
CA ILE A 308 14.28 13.91 -19.17
C ILE A 308 14.67 12.44 -19.05
N MET A 309 13.78 11.62 -18.49
CA MET A 309 14.01 10.20 -18.27
C MET A 309 13.21 9.36 -19.26
N LYS A 310 13.43 8.04 -19.22
CA LYS A 310 12.56 7.08 -19.92
C LYS A 310 11.15 7.13 -19.31
N PRO A 311 10.07 7.00 -20.09
CA PRO A 311 8.73 6.74 -19.55
C PRO A 311 8.72 5.59 -18.54
N ALA A 312 7.85 5.68 -17.54
CA ALA A 312 7.73 4.70 -16.47
C ALA A 312 9.03 4.50 -15.65
N SER A 313 9.79 5.57 -15.43
CA SER A 313 10.98 5.56 -14.57
C SER A 313 10.86 6.56 -13.43
N LEU A 314 11.63 6.34 -12.36
CA LEU A 314 11.59 7.18 -11.18
C LEU A 314 12.99 7.43 -10.62
N LEU A 315 13.08 8.46 -9.78
CA LEU A 315 14.22 8.77 -8.92
C LEU A 315 13.73 8.86 -7.47
N VAL A 316 14.55 8.36 -6.55
CA VAL A 316 14.39 8.62 -5.12
C VAL A 316 15.57 9.43 -4.63
N PHE A 317 15.27 10.52 -3.96
CA PHE A 317 16.23 11.44 -3.37
C PHE A 317 16.25 11.26 -1.85
N HIS A 318 17.44 11.23 -1.25
CA HIS A 318 17.66 11.34 0.19
C HIS A 318 18.29 12.69 0.51
N LEU A 319 17.78 13.36 1.53
CA LEU A 319 18.26 14.64 2.00
C LEU A 319 18.59 14.53 3.47
N LEU A 320 19.84 14.82 3.83
CA LEU A 320 20.33 14.76 5.21
C LEU A 320 20.93 16.10 5.62
N CYS A 321 20.43 16.65 6.72
CA CYS A 321 20.94 17.87 7.35
C CYS A 321 22.39 17.66 7.81
N VAL A 322 23.25 18.65 7.53
CA VAL A 322 24.70 18.58 7.82
C VAL A 322 25.15 19.55 8.90
N ASP A 323 24.22 20.27 9.52
CA ASP A 323 24.45 21.26 10.57
C ASP A 323 23.73 20.97 11.92
#